data_AF-A0A7J4LAD6-F1
#
_entry.id   AF-A0A7J4LAD6-F1
#
_cell.length_a   1.000
_cell.length_b   1.000
_cell.length_c   1.000
_cell.angle_alpha   90.00
_cell.angle_beta   90.00
_cell.angle_gamma   90.00
#
_symmetry.space_group_name_H-M   'P 1'
#
loop_
_entity.id
_entity.type
_entity.pdbx_description
1 polymer ?
#
loop_
_entity_poly.entity_id
_entity_poly.type
_entity_poly.pdbx_seq_one_letter_code
_entity_poly.pdbx_strand_id
1 'polypeptide(L)' 'MYLSDIFTVPVNLTGLPSLNITCGFSEGLPIGMQMIGKAFCESDIIEIAKIYESDTNYQKKVLELF' A
#
# COMPACT_ATOMS: atom_id res chain seq x y z
N MET A 1 -8.76 2.79 16.68
CA MET A 1 -7.34 3.13 16.89
C MET A 1 -6.52 1.87 17.18
N TYR A 2 -6.64 1.21 18.35
CA TYR A 2 -5.77 0.06 18.66
C TYR A 2 -5.82 -1.11 17.67
N LEU A 3 -7.01 -1.59 17.28
CA LEU A 3 -7.12 -2.70 16.32
C LEU A 3 -7.00 -2.20 14.86
N SER A 4 -7.51 -0.99 14.59
CA SER A 4 -7.53 -0.38 13.26
C SER A 4 -6.13 -0.11 12.71
N ASP A 5 -5.20 0.28 13.59
CA ASP A 5 -3.85 0.73 13.21
C ASP A 5 -2.78 -0.33 13.50
N ILE A 6 -3.19 -1.57 13.79
CA ILE A 6 -2.29 -2.66 14.21
C ILE A 6 -1.19 -2.95 13.17
N PHE A 7 -1.49 -2.77 11.89
CA PHE A 7 -0.55 -2.99 10.78
C PHE A 7 0.25 -1.73 10.41
N THR A 8 -0.22 -0.54 10.79
CA THR A 8 0.39 0.73 10.40
C THR A 8 1.29 1.31 11.50
N VAL A 9 0.95 1.17 12.78
CA VAL A 9 1.78 1.69 13.89
C VAL A 9 3.22 1.14 13.92
N PRO A 10 3.48 -0.15 13.67
CA PRO A 10 4.85 -0.67 13.75
C PRO A 10 5.84 0.02 12.81
N VAL A 11 5.40 0.49 11.63
CA VAL A 11 6.32 1.16 10.70
C VAL A 11 6.74 2.54 11.19
N ASN A 12 5.83 3.27 11.85
CA ASN A 12 6.15 4.56 12.45
C ASN A 12 7.18 4.43 13.59
N LEU A 13 7.08 3.35 14.39
CA LEU A 13 8.00 3.10 15.51
C LEU A 13 9.39 2.64 15.04
N THR A 14 9.46 1.89 13.94
CA THR A 14 10.71 1.38 13.39
C THR A 14 11.41 2.38 12.47
N GLY A 15 10.70 3.39 11.98
CA GLY A 15 11.25 4.38 11.04
C GLY A 15 11.60 3.80 9.67
N LEU A 16 11.05 2.63 9.34
CA LEU A 16 11.27 1.99 8.04
C LEU A 16 10.42 2.67 6.95
N PRO A 17 10.90 2.70 5.70
CA PRO A 17 10.08 3.18 4.61
C PRO A 17 8.92 2.20 4.35
N SER A 18 7.74 2.75 4.12
CA SER A 18 6.54 1.97 3.83
C SER A 18 5.68 2.71 2.82
N LEU A 19 4.99 1.95 1.98
CA LEU A 19 3.99 2.46 1.04
C LEU A 19 2.75 1.59 1.04
N ASN A 20 1.63 2.13 0.58
CA ASN A 20 0.37 1.42 0.46
C ASN A 20 -0.20 1.61 -0.95
N ILE A 21 -0.66 0.53 -1.58
CA ILE A 21 -1.29 0.54 -2.91
C ILE A 21 -2.61 -0.23 -2.90
N THR A 22 -3.54 0.12 -3.79
CA THR A 22 -4.80 -0.61 -3.93
C THR A 22 -4.54 -1.97 -4.58
N CYS A 23 -4.90 -3.06 -3.89
CA CYS A 23 -4.66 -4.43 -4.36
C CYS A 23 -5.92 -5.19 -4.75
N GLY A 24 -7.09 -4.58 -4.54
CA GLY A 24 -8.36 -5.21 -4.84
C GLY A 24 -9.53 -4.42 -4.27
N PHE A 25 -10.70 -5.05 -4.34
CA PHE A 25 -11.94 -4.52 -3.80
C PHE A 25 -12.70 -5.62 -3.08
N SER A 26 -13.32 -5.29 -1.95
CA SER A 26 -14.25 -6.16 -1.23
C SER A 26 -15.48 -5.35 -0.90
N GLU A 27 -16.67 -5.89 -1.19
CA GLU A 27 -17.95 -5.22 -0.94
C GLU A 27 -18.03 -3.81 -1.56
N GLY A 28 -17.38 -3.60 -2.71
CA GLY A 28 -17.32 -2.30 -3.39
C GLY A 28 -16.34 -1.30 -2.78
N LEU A 29 -15.63 -1.65 -1.70
CA LEU A 29 -14.63 -0.81 -1.06
C LEU A 29 -13.20 -1.23 -1.45
N PRO A 30 -12.27 -0.28 -1.62
CA PRO A 30 -10.88 -0.59 -1.97
C PRO A 30 -10.16 -1.27 -0.80
N ILE A 31 -9.34 -2.27 -1.13
CA ILE A 31 -8.43 -2.93 -0.19
C ILE A 31 -7.01 -2.44 -0.48
N GLY A 32 -6.29 -2.03 0.56
CA GLY A 32 -4.88 -1.63 0.49
C GLY A 32 -3.93 -2.79 0.79
N MET A 33 -2.77 -2.78 0.14
CA MET A 33 -1.62 -3.63 0.42
C MET A 33 -0.45 -2.76 0.88
N GLN A 34 -0.02 -2.97 2.12
CA GLN A 34 1.13 -2.31 2.70
C GLN A 34 2.42 -3.08 2.41
N MET A 35 3.43 -2.37 1.90
CA MET A 35 4.78 -2.89 1.70
C MET A 35 5.75 -2.11 2.56
N ILE A 36 6.61 -2.81 3.30
CA ILE A 36 7.62 -2.24 4.19
C ILE A 36 9.00 -2.60 3.66
N GLY A 37 9.79 -1.57 3.36
CA GLY A 37 11.14 -1.70 2.85
C GLY A 37 12.19 -1.74 3.96
N LYS A 38 13.44 -2.03 3.57
CA LYS A 38 14.59 -1.86 4.45
C LYS A 38 14.90 -0.37 4.62
N ALA A 39 15.60 -0.01 5.69
CA ALA A 39 16.02 1.37 5.92
C ALA A 39 16.81 1.91 4.72
N PHE A 40 16.45 3.11 4.24
CA PHE A 40 17.04 3.79 3.08
C PHE A 40 16.93 3.04 1.74
N CYS A 41 15.99 2.10 1.62
CA CYS A 41 15.71 1.35 0.40
C CYS A 41 14.32 1.69 -0.17
N GLU A 42 13.95 2.98 -0.19
CA GLU A 42 12.67 3.45 -0.74
C GLU A 42 12.51 3.06 -2.22
N SER A 43 13.61 3.08 -2.99
CA SER A 43 13.60 2.74 -4.41
C SER A 43 13.09 1.33 -4.67
N ASP A 44 13.44 0.35 -3.82
CA ASP A 44 13.02 -1.04 -3.98
C ASP A 44 11.50 -1.17 -3.89
N ILE A 45 10.90 -0.60 -2.85
CA ILE A 45 9.45 -0.68 -2.65
C ILE A 45 8.69 0.12 -3.71
N ILE A 46 9.21 1.28 -4.13
CA ILE A 46 8.62 2.09 -5.20
C ILE A 46 8.64 1.33 -6.54
N GLU A 47 9.74 0.65 -6.86
CA GLU A 47 9.85 -0.15 -8.09
C GLU A 47 8.86 -1.32 -8.10
N ILE A 48 8.76 -2.04 -6.98
CA ILE A 48 7.77 -3.12 -6.80
C ILE A 48 6.34 -2.57 -6.99
N ALA A 49 6.02 -1.43 -6.37
CA ALA A 49 4.72 -0.79 -6.49
C ALA A 49 4.39 -0.44 -7.95
N LYS A 50 5.36 0.15 -8.66
CA LYS A 50 5.22 0.52 -10.07
C LYS A 50 4.97 -0.68 -10.97
N ILE A 51 5.69 -1.79 -10.74
CA ILE A 51 5.49 -3.04 -11.49
C ILE A 51 4.09 -3.58 -11.20
N TYR A 52 3.68 -3.60 -9.93
CA TYR A 52 2.36 -4.05 -9.53
C TYR A 52 1.24 -3.22 -10.17
N GLU A 53 1.34 -1.89 -10.17
CA GLU A 53 0.39 -0.98 -10.80
C GLU A 53 0.39 -1.04 -12.33
N SER A 54 1.47 -1.51 -12.94
CA SER A 54 1.52 -1.72 -14.38
C SER A 54 0.83 -3.02 -14.81
N ASP A 55 0.91 -4.05 -13.96
CA ASP A 55 0.27 -5.35 -14.18
C ASP A 55 -1.21 -5.36 -13.73
N THR A 56 -1.58 -4.46 -12.81
CA THR A 56 -2.95 -4.34 -12.29
C THR A 56 -3.61 -3.02 -12.71
N ASN A 57 -4.94 -2.98 -12.81
CA ASN A 57 -5.70 -1.76 -13.14
C ASN A 57 -6.55 -1.24 -11.96
N TYR A 58 -6.22 -1.61 -10.72
CA TYR A 58 -7.02 -1.24 -9.54
C TYR A 58 -7.07 0.27 -9.29
N GLN A 59 -6.02 1.02 -9.62
CA GLN A 59 -6.02 2.49 -9.50
C GLN A 59 -7.14 3.15 -10.32
N LYS A 60 -7.43 2.64 -11.52
CA LYS A 60 -8.43 3.22 -12.43
C LYS A 60 -9.83 3.02 -11.89
N LYS A 61 -10.10 1.85 -11.31
CA LYS A 61 -11.37 1.54 -10.66
C LYS A 61 -11.64 2.41 -9.44
N VAL A 62 -10.61 2.84 -8.71
CA VAL A 62 -10.78 3.79 -7.60
C VAL A 62 -11.23 5.16 -8.13
N LEU A 63 -10.66 5.63 -9.25
CA LEU A 63 -11.05 6.92 -9.85
C LEU A 63 -12.50 6.92 -10.34
N GLU A 64 -13.02 5.78 -10.78
CA GLU A 64 -14.42 5.64 -11.21
C GLU A 64 -15.44 5.70 -10.05
N LEU A 65 -14.99 5.64 -8.79
CA LEU A 65 -15.87 5.71 -7.60
C LEU A 65 -16.13 7.16 -7.14
N PHE A 66 -15.47 8.16 -7.73
CA PHE A 66 -15.60 9.58 -7.39
C PHE A 66 -16.08 10.40 -8.59
#